data_AF-A0AAC9X279-F1
#
_entry.id   AF-A0AAC9X279-F1
#
_cell.length_a   1.000
_cell.length_b   1.000
_cell.length_c   1.000
_cell.angle_alpha   90.00
_cell.angle_beta   90.00
_cell.angle_gamma   90.00
#
_symmetry.space_group_name_H-M   'P 1'
#
loop_
_entity.id
_entity.type
_entity.pdbx_description
1 polymer ?
#
loop_
_entity_poly.entity_id
_entity_poly.type
_entity_poly.pdbx_seq_one_letter_code
_entity_poly.pdbx_strand_id
1 'polypeptide(L)' 'MVYNARMADELKTERVQLMMAPSEVKDIDDWSFENRIRSRGEAIRRLIQLGLEAAKISAEEGRS' A
#
# COMPACT_ATOMS: atom_id res chain seq x y z
N MET A 1 -37.83 7.36 -3.99
CA MET A 1 -36.63 8.22 -3.97
C MET A 1 -35.68 7.67 -2.92
N VAL A 2 -34.80 6.74 -3.29
CA VAL A 2 -33.67 6.32 -2.45
C VAL A 2 -32.57 5.83 -3.38
N TYR A 3 -31.38 6.39 -3.23
CA TYR A 3 -30.04 5.77 -3.35
C TYR A 3 -29.01 6.89 -3.51
N ASN A 4 -28.90 7.73 -2.48
CA ASN A 4 -27.81 8.69 -2.35
C ASN A 4 -26.82 8.16 -1.29
N ALA A 5 -25.96 7.23 -1.67
CA ALA A 5 -24.87 6.74 -0.79
C ALA A 5 -23.79 5.93 -1.56
N ARG A 6 -23.34 6.39 -2.74
CA ARG A 6 -22.21 5.74 -3.47
C ARG A 6 -20.93 6.57 -3.56
N MET A 7 -20.77 7.61 -2.72
CA MET A 7 -19.62 8.53 -2.81
C MET A 7 -19.08 9.00 -1.47
N ALA A 8 -19.38 8.31 -0.37
CA ALA A 8 -18.78 8.61 0.91
C ALA A 8 -18.18 7.34 1.48
N ASP A 9 -16.86 7.31 1.47
CA ASP A 9 -16.04 6.51 2.35
C ASP A 9 -15.84 5.04 1.91
N GLU A 10 -14.90 4.85 0.98
CA GLU A 10 -14.03 3.67 1.02
C GLU A 10 -13.26 3.70 2.36
N LEU A 11 -13.97 3.40 3.47
CA LEU A 11 -13.31 3.17 4.74
C LEU A 11 -12.32 2.07 4.46
N LYS A 12 -11.05 2.36 4.70
CA LYS A 12 -9.94 1.40 4.69
C LYS A 12 -10.10 0.44 5.87
N THR A 13 -11.21 -0.32 5.90
CA THR A 13 -11.65 -1.20 6.99
C THR A 13 -11.08 -2.60 6.88
N GLU A 14 -10.49 -2.94 5.73
CA GLU A 14 -9.88 -4.25 5.51
C GLU A 14 -8.55 -4.37 6.28
N ARG A 15 -8.55 -5.22 7.31
CA ARG A 15 -7.35 -5.61 8.05
C ARG A 15 -6.69 -6.76 7.32
N VAL A 16 -5.63 -6.44 6.57
CA VAL A 16 -4.80 -7.46 5.94
C VAL A 16 -3.81 -8.00 6.98
N GLN A 17 -4.05 -9.20 7.50
CA GLN A 17 -3.05 -9.96 8.27
C GLN A 17 -2.13 -10.68 7.29
N LEU A 18 -0.87 -10.24 7.23
CA LEU A 18 0.18 -10.89 6.46
C LEU A 18 1.15 -11.56 7.43
N MET A 19 1.46 -12.83 7.19
CA MET A 19 2.62 -13.48 7.77
C MET A 19 3.79 -13.24 6.84
N MET A 20 4.80 -12.52 7.33
CA MET A 20 6.05 -12.24 6.63
C MET A 20 7.21 -12.71 7.48
N ALA A 21 8.36 -12.96 6.85
CA ALA A 21 9.56 -13.29 7.59
C ALA A 21 9.98 -12.11 8.48
N PRO A 22 10.64 -12.37 9.62
CA PRO A 22 11.08 -11.31 10.52
C PRO A 22 12.05 -10.32 9.86
N SER A 23 12.80 -10.76 8.84
CA SER A 23 13.67 -9.89 8.03
C SER A 23 12.87 -8.87 7.22
N GLU A 24 11.80 -9.31 6.53
CA GLU A 24 10.96 -8.43 5.72
C GLU A 24 10.23 -7.40 6.59
N VAL A 25 9.75 -7.83 7.76
CA VAL A 25 9.14 -6.92 8.73
C VAL A 25 10.14 -5.85 9.18
N LYS A 26 11.41 -6.23 9.38
CA LYS A 26 12.46 -5.28 9.77
C LYS A 26 12.77 -4.29 8.64
N ASP A 27 12.86 -4.73 7.40
CA ASP A 27 13.05 -3.86 6.24
C ASP A 27 11.91 -2.83 6.10
N ILE A 28 10.66 -3.27 6.29
CA ILE A 28 9.50 -2.37 6.26
C ILE A 28 9.54 -1.36 7.42
N ASP A 29 9.98 -1.78 8.61
CA ASP A 29 10.10 -0.92 9.77
C ASP A 29 11.20 0.14 9.58
N ASP A 30 12.36 -0.26 9.05
CA ASP A 30 13.48 0.61 8.71
C ASP A 30 13.04 1.65 7.67
N TRP A 31 12.41 1.20 6.59
CA TRP A 31 11.85 2.09 5.57
C TRP A 31 10.78 3.03 6.13
N SER A 32 9.90 2.54 7.02
CA SER A 32 8.90 3.36 7.69
C SER A 32 9.55 4.46 8.54
N PHE A 33 10.65 4.14 9.22
CA PHE A 33 11.42 5.09 10.01
C PHE A 33 12.07 6.17 9.14
N GLU A 34 12.73 5.76 8.05
CA GLU A 34 13.35 6.67 7.08
C GLU A 34 12.31 7.62 6.43
N ASN A 35 11.14 7.10 6.08
CA ASN A 35 10.06 7.86 5.45
C ASN A 35 9.17 8.61 6.46
N ARG A 36 9.51 8.58 7.76
CA ARG A 36 8.76 9.21 8.87
C ARG A 36 7.29 8.77 8.95
N ILE A 37 7.01 7.54 8.58
CA ILE A 37 5.67 6.95 8.64
C ILE A 37 5.47 6.35 10.03
N ARG A 38 4.41 6.79 10.73
CA ARG A 38 4.15 6.37 12.12
C ARG A 38 3.43 5.02 12.24
N SER A 39 2.90 4.48 11.15
CA SER A 39 2.12 3.25 11.15
C SER A 39 2.65 2.25 10.14
N ARG A 40 2.99 1.04 10.59
CA ARG A 40 3.40 -0.07 9.73
C ARG A 40 2.40 -0.35 8.61
N GLY A 41 1.09 -0.23 8.90
CA GLY A 41 0.05 -0.39 7.88
C GLY A 41 0.06 0.71 6.82
N GLU A 42 0.45 1.93 7.19
CA GLU A 42 0.64 3.02 6.24
C GLU A 42 1.91 2.83 5.41
N ALA A 43 2.98 2.31 6.03
CA ALA A 43 4.21 2.01 5.34
C ALA A 43 4.02 0.93 4.26
N ILE A 44 3.35 -0.17 4.62
CA ILE A 44 3.01 -1.25 3.69
C ILE A 44 2.15 -0.72 2.54
N ARG A 45 1.15 0.12 2.80
CA ARG A 45 0.31 0.70 1.74
C ARG A 45 1.13 1.53 0.76
N ARG A 46 2.07 2.34 1.25
CA ARG A 46 2.95 3.14 0.39
C ARG A 46 3.87 2.26 -0.45
N LEU A 47 4.48 1.24 0.15
CA LEU A 47 5.31 0.28 -0.57
C LEU A 47 4.53 -0.45 -1.68
N ILE A 48 3.28 -0.85 -1.40
CA ILE A 48 2.40 -1.46 -2.42
C ILE A 48 2.10 -0.46 -3.54
N GLN A 49 1.78 0.79 -3.22
CA GLN A 49 1.51 1.81 -4.25
C GLN A 49 2.74 2.06 -5.13
N LEU A 50 3.92 2.20 -4.52
CA LEU A 50 5.19 2.36 -5.24
C LEU A 50 5.50 1.14 -6.12
N GLY A 51 5.27 -0.07 -5.62
CA GLY A 51 5.46 -1.31 -6.38
C GLY A 51 4.49 -1.43 -7.56
N LEU A 52 3.23 -1.05 -7.38
CA LEU A 52 2.24 -1.03 -8.46
C LEU A 52 2.55 0.01 -9.52
N GLU A 53 3.04 1.19 -9.12
CA GLU A 53 3.44 2.26 -10.04
C GLU A 53 4.69 1.86 -10.84
N ALA A 54 5.70 1.29 -10.18
CA ALA A 54 6.89 0.74 -10.85
C ALA A 54 6.54 -0.39 -11.83
N ALA A 55 5.61 -1.28 -11.44
CA ALA A 55 5.14 -2.35 -12.32
C ALA A 55 4.37 -1.83 -13.54
N LYS A 56 3.57 -0.76 -13.37
CA LYS A 56 2.89 -0.09 -14.49
C LYS A 56 3.89 0.54 -15.45
N ILE A 57 4.84 1.31 -14.95
CA ILE A 57 5.89 1.94 -15.77
C ILE A 57 6.63 0.87 -16.59
N SER A 58 7.03 -0.23 -15.94
CA SER A 58 7.71 -1.33 -16.61
C SER A 58 6.86 -2.03 -17.68
N ALA A 59 5.54 -2.11 -17.46
CA ALA A 59 4.61 -2.70 -18.43
C ALA A 59 4.33 -1.80 -19.64
N GLU A 60 4.48 -0.48 -19.50
CA GLU A 60 4.34 0.49 -20.58
C GLU A 60 5.63 0.60 -21.42
N GLU A 61 6.80 0.57 -20.78
CA GLU A 61 8.11 0.57 -21.45
C GLU A 61 8.32 -0.69 -22.32
N GLY A 62 7.79 -1.85 -21.91
CA GLY A 62 7.89 -3.09 -22.69
C GLY A 62 6.93 -3.21 -23.89
N ARG A 63 6.09 -2.19 -24.13
CA ARG A 63 5.08 -2.18 -25.20
C ARG A 63 5.37 -1.21 -26.35
N SER A 64 6.46 -0.43 -26.28
CA SER A 64 6.89 0.49 -27.35
C SER A 64 8.00 -0.07 -28.21
#